data_AF-A0A350P7S3-F1
#
_entry.id   AF-A0A350P7S3-F1
#
_cell.length_a   1.000
_cell.length_b   1.000
_cell.length_c   1.000
_cell.angle_alpha   90.00
_cell.angle_beta   90.00
_cell.angle_gamma   90.00
#
_symmetry.space_group_name_H-M   'P 1'
#
loop_
_entity.id
_entity.type
_entity.pdbx_description
1 polymer ?
#
loop_
_entity_poly.entity_id
_entity_poly.type
_entity_poly.pdbx_seq_one_letter_code
_entity_poly.pdbx_strand_id
1 'polypeptide(L)' 'MSYALRNKSEYLGKKGNTHWWSWTAFIDANEGDSINDIKYVEYQLHSSFKNPIKKSRKASDNFSITLKGWGTFLLR' A
#
# COMPACT_ATOMS: atom_id res chain seq x y z
N MET A 1 13.75 16.53 3.42
CA MET A 1 12.74 15.63 3.99
C MET A 1 11.82 15.23 2.87
N SER A 2 11.81 13.96 2.45
CA SER A 2 10.97 13.52 1.34
C SER A 2 10.50 12.10 1.56
N TYR A 3 9.21 11.96 1.80
CA TYR A 3 8.53 10.67 1.82
C TYR A 3 8.15 10.29 0.40
N ALA A 4 8.39 9.04 0.01
CA ALA A 4 7.99 8.48 -1.27
C ALA A 4 7.01 7.32 -1.07
N LEU A 5 5.87 7.37 -1.76
CA LEU A 5 4.96 6.23 -1.83
C LEU A 5 5.53 5.19 -2.79
N ARG A 6 5.74 3.97 -2.32
CA ARG A 6 6.21 2.84 -3.14
C ARG A 6 5.29 1.64 -3.02
N ASN A 7 5.42 0.71 -3.96
CA ASN A 7 4.76 -0.58 -3.91
C ASN A 7 5.66 -1.72 -4.38
N LYS A 8 5.35 -2.94 -3.93
CA LYS A 8 5.85 -4.20 -4.47
C LYS A 8 4.68 -5.15 -4.73
N SER A 9 4.85 -6.09 -5.65
CA SER A 9 3.81 -7.06 -5.98
C SER A 9 4.38 -8.43 -6.30
N GLU A 10 3.63 -9.46 -5.92
CA GLU A 10 3.92 -10.87 -6.17
C GLU A 10 2.73 -11.50 -6.90
N TYR A 11 3.03 -12.27 -7.94
CA TYR A 11 2.02 -12.95 -8.74
C TYR A 11 1.49 -14.17 -7.98
N LEU A 12 0.16 -14.26 -7.82
CA LEU A 12 -0.50 -15.36 -7.09
C LEU A 12 -1.05 -16.47 -7.99
N GLY A 13 -0.93 -16.31 -9.32
CA GLY A 13 -1.52 -17.24 -10.27
C GLY A 13 -2.84 -16.74 -10.88
N LYS A 14 -3.48 -17.65 -11.63
CA LYS A 14 -4.71 -17.39 -12.36
C LYS A 14 -5.90 -18.01 -11.62
N LYS A 15 -6.98 -17.24 -11.44
CA LYS A 15 -8.25 -17.72 -10.89
C LYS A 15 -9.35 -17.48 -11.93
N GLY A 16 -9.88 -18.57 -12.51
CA GLY A 16 -10.75 -18.49 -13.68
C GLY A 16 -9.99 -17.90 -14.87
N ASN A 17 -10.49 -16.80 -15.43
CA ASN A 17 -9.84 -16.08 -16.54
C ASN A 17 -8.99 -14.88 -16.11
N THR A 18 -8.79 -14.66 -14.81
CA THR A 18 -8.16 -13.45 -14.30
C THR A 18 -6.85 -13.75 -13.56
N HIS A 19 -5.82 -12.95 -13.81
CA HIS A 19 -4.54 -12.98 -13.11
C HIS A 19 -4.63 -12.21 -11.78
N TRP A 20 -4.16 -12.81 -10.70
CA TRP A 20 -4.21 -12.22 -9.36
C TRP A 20 -2.82 -11.94 -8.83
N TRP A 21 -2.73 -10.85 -8.07
CA TRP A 21 -1.50 -10.36 -7.47
C TRP A 21 -1.74 -10.04 -6.00
N SER A 22 -0.74 -10.33 -5.17
CA SER A 22 -0.61 -9.77 -3.82
C SER A 22 0.28 -8.55 -3.94
N TRP A 23 -0.19 -7.39 -3.50
CA TRP A 23 0.57 -6.16 -3.58
C TRP A 23 0.64 -5.50 -2.20
N THR A 24 1.79 -4.87 -1.94
CA THR A 24 2.07 -4.15 -0.71
C THR A 24 2.47 -2.72 -1.07
N ALA A 25 1.76 -1.73 -0.53
CA ALA A 25 2.15 -0.33 -0.60
C ALA A 25 2.74 0.11 0.75
N PHE A 26 3.74 0.99 0.72
CA PHE A 26 4.46 1.44 1.92
C PHE A 26 5.10 2.81 1.69
N ILE A 27 5.40 3.52 2.78
CA ILE A 27 6.11 4.79 2.75
C ILE A 27 7.61 4.54 2.84
N ASP A 28 8.35 4.94 1.82
CA ASP A 28 9.80 5.00 1.83
C ASP A 28 10.23 6.38 2.35
N ALA A 29 11.10 6.39 3.35
CA ALA A 29 11.56 7.60 4.03
C ALA A 29 13.09 7.65 3.95
N ASN A 30 13.65 8.79 3.57
CA ASN A 30 15.09 8.93 3.40
C ASN A 30 15.81 9.06 4.76
N GLU A 31 17.13 8.85 4.76
CA GLU A 31 17.96 9.07 5.96
C GLU A 31 17.76 10.49 6.50
N GLY A 32 17.30 10.58 7.76
CA GLY A 32 16.94 11.83 8.43
C GLY A 32 15.43 12.07 8.60
N ASP A 33 14.57 11.28 7.95
CA ASP A 33 13.12 11.39 8.11
C ASP A 33 12.63 10.54 9.32
N SER A 34 12.06 11.20 10.34
CA SER A 34 11.46 10.52 11.50
C SER A 34 10.06 10.02 11.15
N ILE A 35 9.99 8.84 10.53
CA ILE A 35 8.70 8.17 10.24
C ILE A 35 7.90 7.89 11.53
N ASN A 36 8.56 7.92 12.69
CA ASN A 36 7.97 7.72 14.01
C ASN A 36 7.10 8.88 14.48
N ASP A 37 7.26 10.08 13.92
CA ASP A 37 6.42 11.24 14.26
C ASP A 37 5.06 11.21 13.54
N ILE A 38 4.90 10.32 12.56
CA ILE A 38 3.66 10.17 11.79
C ILE A 38 2.64 9.38 12.62
N LYS A 39 1.51 10.02 12.96
CA LYS A 39 0.42 9.38 13.73
C LYS A 39 -0.26 8.24 12.95
N TYR A 40 -0.46 8.41 11.66
CA TYR A 40 -1.01 7.40 10.74
C TYR A 40 -0.84 7.84 9.28
N VAL A 41 -0.88 6.87 8.39
CA VAL A 41 -1.02 7.06 6.94
C VAL A 41 -2.40 6.56 6.52
N GLU A 42 -3.08 7.35 5.70
CA GLU A 42 -4.35 6.99 5.08
C GLU A 42 -4.11 6.70 3.60
N TYR A 43 -4.55 5.53 3.15
CA TYR A 43 -4.48 5.09 1.76
C TYR A 43 -5.89 5.09 1.17
N GLN A 44 -6.06 5.79 0.06
CA GLN A 44 -7.29 5.83 -0.71
C GLN A 44 -7.20 4.88 -1.91
N LEU A 45 -7.88 3.75 -1.77
CA LEU A 45 -7.98 2.72 -2.79
C LEU A 45 -9.04 3.06 -3.84
N HIS A 46 -9.02 2.31 -4.94
CA HIS A 46 -10.11 2.33 -5.92
C HIS A 46 -11.47 1.99 -5.27
N SER A 47 -12.55 2.60 -5.76
CA SER A 47 -13.90 2.46 -5.20
C SER A 47 -14.46 1.03 -5.24
N SER A 48 -13.87 0.15 -6.05
CA SER A 48 -14.22 -1.28 -6.09
C SER A 48 -13.80 -2.06 -4.84
N PHE A 49 -12.88 -1.54 -4.02
CA PHE A 49 -12.47 -2.20 -2.78
C PHE A 49 -13.49 -1.97 -1.67
N LYS A 50 -13.80 -3.03 -0.92
CA LYS A 50 -14.59 -2.90 0.31
C LYS A 50 -13.84 -2.04 1.32
N ASN A 51 -14.44 -0.91 1.70
CA ASN A 51 -13.84 0.16 2.49
C ASN A 51 -12.56 0.69 1.81
N PRO A 52 -12.70 1.62 0.83
CA PRO A 52 -11.60 2.10 0.01
C PRO A 52 -10.59 2.94 0.82
N ILE A 53 -10.95 3.41 2.01
CA ILE A 53 -10.04 4.12 2.90
C ILE A 53 -9.42 3.11 3.87
N LYS A 54 -8.08 2.96 3.83
CA LYS A 54 -7.31 2.14 4.78
C LYS A 54 -6.40 3.04 5.61
N LYS A 55 -6.34 2.79 6.91
CA LYS A 55 -5.46 3.53 7.83
C LYS A 55 -4.41 2.59 8.39
N SER A 56 -3.13 2.94 8.24
CA SER A 56 -2.02 2.26 8.91
C SER A 56 -1.41 3.17 9.98
N ARG A 57 -1.08 2.59 11.14
CA ARG A 57 -0.50 3.29 12.30
C ARG A 57 0.87 2.77 12.68
N LYS A 58 1.39 1.77 11.96
CA LYS A 58 2.61 1.06 12.33
C LYS A 58 3.80 1.68 11.63
N ALA A 59 4.52 2.54 12.34
CA ALA A 59 5.78 3.09 11.83
C ALA A 59 6.83 1.99 11.56
N SER A 60 6.83 0.92 12.36
CA SER A 60 7.77 -0.18 12.27
C SER A 60 7.70 -0.99 10.98
N ASP A 61 6.58 -0.94 10.26
CA ASP A 61 6.41 -1.60 8.96
C ASP A 61 6.28 -0.60 7.81
N ASN A 62 6.76 0.63 8.01
CA ASN A 62 6.68 1.72 7.06
C ASN A 62 5.24 2.05 6.65
N PHE A 63 4.32 1.90 7.61
CA PHE A 63 2.88 2.08 7.43
C PHE A 63 2.32 1.21 6.30
N SER A 64 2.86 0.01 6.11
CA SER A 64 2.52 -0.80 4.95
C SER A 64 1.07 -1.30 4.95
N ILE A 65 0.50 -1.48 3.76
CA ILE A 65 -0.77 -2.17 3.54
C ILE A 65 -0.60 -3.25 2.48
N THR A 66 -1.10 -4.46 2.75
CA THR A 66 -1.04 -5.59 1.82
C THR A 66 -2.45 -6.04 1.44
N LEU A 67 -2.73 -6.09 0.14
CA LEU A 67 -4.03 -6.46 -0.40
C LEU A 67 -3.86 -7.32 -1.67
N LYS A 68 -4.96 -7.93 -2.10
CA LYS A 68 -5.00 -8.75 -3.31
C LYS A 68 -5.87 -8.09 -4.36
N GLY A 69 -5.45 -8.14 -5.62
CA GLY A 69 -6.19 -7.55 -6.73
C GLY A 69 -5.70 -8.06 -8.07
N TRP A 70 -6.43 -7.71 -9.11
CA TRP A 70 -6.16 -8.12 -10.48
C TRP A 70 -5.86 -6.94 -11.43
N GLY A 71 -6.12 -5.71 -10.98
CA GLY A 71 -5.92 -4.49 -11.77
C GLY A 71 -4.98 -3.51 -11.07
N THR A 72 -4.53 -2.51 -11.83
CA THR A 72 -3.75 -1.37 -11.34
C THR A 72 -4.65 -0.15 -11.17
N PHE A 73 -4.29 0.73 -10.24
CA PHE A 73 -4.99 1.98 -10.00
C PHE A 73 -4.04 2.98 -9.33
N LEU A 74 -4.40 4.27 -9.39
CA LEU A 74 -3.67 5.30 -8.68
C LEU A 74 -4.00 5.23 -7.18
N LEU A 75 -2.97 5.03 -6.36
CA LEU A 75 -3.07 5.10 -4.92
C LEU A 75 -2.81 6.53 -4.45
N ARG A 76 -3.64 7.05 -3.56
CA ARG A 76 -3.49 8.38 -2.95
C ARG A 76 -3.34 8.28 -1.45
#